data_AF-A0A4C1TZ57-F1
#
_entry.id   AF-A0A4C1TZ57-F1
#
_cell.length_a   1.000
_cell.length_b   1.000
_cell.length_c   1.000
_cell.angle_alpha   90.00
_cell.angle_beta   90.00
_cell.angle_gamma   90.00
#
_symmetry.space_group_name_H-M   'P 1'
#
loop_
_entity.id
_entity.type
_entity.pdbx_description
1 polymer ?
#
loop_
_entity_poly.entity_id
_entity_poly.type
_entity_poly.pdbx_seq_one_letter_code
_entity_poly.pdbx_strand_id
1 'polypeptide(L)'
;MLGVTLKDRKRAVDIRSTTKLEDVLKKRRRIKWRWTGHMTKENRMKWTKIITEWQPRNGKRKRRRQARRWTDNTKIIGGTIWSRKATNREE
;
A
#
# COMPACT_ATOMS: atom_id res chain seq x y z
N MET A 1 28.35 -4.80 4.77
CA MET A 1 27.40 -5.15 5.86
C MET A 1 27.94 -4.57 7.18
N LEU A 2 27.08 -4.22 8.15
CA LEU A 2 27.47 -3.56 9.42
C LEU A 2 28.41 -4.38 10.35
N GLY A 3 28.82 -5.59 9.96
CA GLY A 3 29.73 -6.44 10.76
C GLY A 3 29.16 -6.91 12.11
N VAL A 4 27.86 -6.79 12.32
CA VAL A 4 27.19 -7.11 13.59
C VAL A 4 26.85 -8.60 13.66
N THR A 5 27.13 -9.21 14.80
CA THR A 5 26.78 -10.60 15.10
C THR A 5 25.68 -10.68 16.16
N LEU A 6 25.05 -11.84 16.31
CA LEU A 6 24.02 -12.05 17.34
C LEU A 6 24.56 -11.87 18.77
N LYS A 7 25.87 -12.07 18.99
CA LYS A 7 26.53 -11.90 20.29
C LYS A 7 26.56 -10.44 20.76
N ASP A 8 26.51 -9.49 19.83
CA ASP A 8 26.55 -8.06 20.16
C ASP A 8 25.27 -7.56 20.83
N ARG A 9 24.19 -8.38 20.84
CA ARG A 9 22.88 -8.08 21.43
C ARG A 9 22.33 -6.69 21.08
N LYS A 10 22.72 -6.13 19.92
CA LYS A 10 22.27 -4.82 19.46
C LYS A 10 20.78 -4.86 19.15
N ARG A 11 20.05 -3.84 19.58
CA ARG A 11 18.63 -3.76 19.29
C ARG A 11 18.43 -3.42 17.82
N ALA A 12 17.31 -3.88 17.26
CA ALA A 12 16.95 -3.59 15.87
C ALA A 12 16.75 -2.09 15.61
N VAL A 13 16.53 -1.28 16.64
CA VAL A 13 16.42 0.18 16.55
C VAL A 13 17.80 0.81 16.32
N ASP A 14 18.84 0.33 17.01
CA ASP A 14 20.22 0.82 16.91
C ASP A 14 20.83 0.50 15.53
N ILE A 15 20.50 -0.69 15.01
CA ILE A 15 20.88 -1.09 13.65
C ILE A 15 20.21 -0.16 12.63
N ARG A 16 18.92 0.16 12.83
CA ARG A 16 18.15 1.06 11.95
C ARG A 16 18.63 2.51 11.99
N SER A 17 19.01 3.04 13.16
CA SER A 17 19.56 4.39 13.27
C SER A 17 20.90 4.52 12.53
N THR A 18 21.73 3.47 12.61
CA THR A 18 23.02 3.42 11.92
C THR A 18 22.87 3.30 10.41
N THR A 19 21.97 2.42 9.93
CA THR A 19 21.75 2.22 8.49
C THR A 19 20.88 3.28 7.83
N LYS A 20 20.16 4.09 8.63
CA LYS A 20 19.19 5.10 8.14
C LYS A 20 18.16 4.50 7.17
N LEU A 21 17.89 3.20 7.28
CA LEU A 21 16.96 2.52 6.40
C LEU A 21 15.53 2.90 6.77
N GLU A 22 14.76 3.29 5.76
CA GLU A 22 13.33 3.51 5.89
C GLU A 22 12.63 2.19 6.26
N ASP A 23 11.65 2.27 7.17
CA ASP A 23 10.86 1.11 7.54
C ASP A 23 10.20 0.49 6.29
N VAL A 24 10.41 -0.81 6.08
CA VAL A 24 9.89 -1.56 4.94
C VAL A 24 8.37 -1.45 4.84
N LEU A 25 7.66 -1.38 5.98
CA LEU A 25 6.20 -1.23 5.99
C LEU A 25 5.79 0.15 5.46
N LYS A 26 6.51 1.21 5.85
CA LYS A 26 6.30 2.57 5.33
C LYS A 26 6.61 2.63 3.84
N LYS A 27 7.75 2.07 3.42
CA LYS A 27 8.14 2.00 2.00
C LYS A 27 7.08 1.29 1.15
N ARG A 28 6.63 0.12 1.59
CA ARG A 28 5.61 -0.68 0.91
C ARG A 28 4.30 0.09 0.77
N ARG A 29 3.89 0.79 1.84
CA ARG A 29 2.67 1.61 1.84
C ARG A 29 2.79 2.76 0.85
N ARG A 30 3.90 3.50 0.89
CA ARG A 30 4.18 4.62 -0.03
C ARG A 30 4.17 4.19 -1.49
N ILE A 31 4.81 3.07 -1.83
CA ILE A 31 4.82 2.54 -3.21
C ILE A 31 3.41 2.20 -3.67
N LYS A 32 2.62 1.51 -2.83
CA LYS A 32 1.22 1.19 -3.15
C LYS A 32 0.38 2.46 -3.34
N TRP A 33 0.59 3.48 -2.51
CA TRP A 33 -0.12 4.75 -2.60
C TRP A 33 0.21 5.51 -3.89
N ARG A 34 1.51 5.62 -4.23
CA ARG A 34 1.96 6.25 -5.49
C ARG A 34 1.41 5.54 -6.72
N TRP A 35 1.38 4.21 -6.72
CA TRP A 35 0.78 3.43 -7.81
C TRP A 35 -0.72 3.70 -7.94
N THR A 36 -1.43 3.73 -6.81
CA THR A 36 -2.87 4.07 -6.77
C THR A 36 -3.11 5.46 -7.37
N GLY A 37 -2.34 6.47 -6.95
CA GLY A 37 -2.44 7.82 -7.49
C GLY A 37 -2.01 7.96 -8.95
N HIS A 38 -1.11 7.11 -9.44
CA HIS A 38 -0.81 7.02 -10.86
C HIS A 38 -2.04 6.56 -11.66
N MET A 39 -2.66 5.46 -11.24
CA MET A 39 -3.82 4.90 -11.92
C MET A 39 -5.06 5.78 -11.87
N THR A 40 -5.31 6.48 -10.77
CA THR A 40 -6.49 7.35 -10.65
C THR A 40 -6.43 8.55 -11.59
N LYS A 41 -5.21 9.05 -11.89
CA LYS A 41 -4.98 10.21 -12.77
C LYS A 41 -4.85 9.84 -14.25
N GLU A 42 -4.41 8.62 -14.55
CA GLU A 42 -4.14 8.17 -15.91
C GLU A 42 -5.44 7.91 -16.70
N ASN A 43 -5.80 8.83 -17.60
CA ASN A 43 -7.01 8.70 -18.44
C ASN A 43 -6.93 7.53 -19.44
N ARG A 44 -5.72 7.08 -19.80
CA ARG A 44 -5.51 5.95 -20.72
C ARG A 44 -5.74 4.59 -20.05
N MET A 45 -5.47 4.47 -18.75
CA MET A 45 -5.57 3.22 -17.99
C MET A 45 -7.01 2.96 -17.47
N LYS A 46 -8.00 2.98 -18.38
CA LYS A 46 -9.41 2.70 -18.03
C LYS A 46 -9.58 1.34 -17.36
N TRP A 47 -8.90 0.30 -17.85
CA TRP A 47 -9.01 -1.06 -17.31
C TRP A 47 -8.46 -1.20 -15.90
N THR A 48 -7.30 -0.62 -15.62
CA THR A 48 -6.65 -0.73 -14.30
C THR A 48 -7.50 -0.03 -13.23
N LYS A 49 -8.08 1.13 -13.57
CA LYS A 49 -9.04 1.83 -12.71
C LYS A 49 -10.30 1.00 -12.47
N ILE A 50 -10.90 0.46 -13.56
CA ILE A 50 -12.09 -0.40 -13.47
C ILE A 50 -11.82 -1.58 -12.55
N ILE A 51 -10.78 -2.39 -12.77
CA ILE A 51 -10.48 -3.58 -11.96
C ILE A 51 -10.28 -3.23 -10.47
N THR A 52 -9.64 -2.09 -10.20
CA THR A 52 -9.33 -1.68 -8.83
C THR A 52 -10.57 -1.17 -8.11
N GLU A 53 -11.38 -0.33 -8.76
CA GLU A 53 -12.64 0.20 -8.25
C GLU A 53 -13.79 -0.82 -8.33
N TRP A 54 -13.58 -1.92 -9.06
CA TRP A 54 -14.63 -2.89 -9.35
C TRP A 54 -15.22 -3.47 -8.06
N GLN A 55 -16.48 -3.14 -7.85
CA GLN A 55 -17.29 -3.69 -6.79
C GLN A 55 -18.57 -4.25 -7.42
N PRO A 56 -18.81 -5.58 -7.37
CA PRO A 56 -20.08 -6.11 -7.81
C PRO A 56 -21.19 -5.49 -6.96
N ARG A 57 -22.08 -4.72 -7.62
CA ARG A 57 -23.27 -4.13 -6.98
C ARG A 57 -24.27 -5.20 -6.58
N ASN A 58 -24.42 -6.20 -7.44
CA ASN A 58 -25.36 -7.30 -7.29
C ASN A 58 -24.59 -8.62 -7.24
N GLY A 59 -24.96 -9.50 -6.30
CA GLY A 59 -24.38 -10.83 -6.14
C GLY A 59 -23.69 -11.03 -4.78
N LYS A 60 -23.96 -12.17 -4.16
CA LYS A 60 -23.28 -12.60 -2.94
C LYS A 60 -21.91 -13.20 -3.33
N ARG A 61 -20.87 -12.91 -2.54
CA ARG A 61 -19.56 -13.57 -2.73
C ARG A 61 -19.71 -15.08 -2.54
N LYS A 62 -19.02 -15.87 -3.36
CA LYS A 62 -18.90 -17.32 -3.13
C LYS A 62 -18.25 -17.59 -1.77
N ARG A 63 -18.80 -18.59 -1.05
CA ARG A 63 -18.26 -19.06 0.25
C ARG A 63 -16.76 -19.37 0.09
N ARG A 64 -15.94 -19.00 1.08
CA ARG A 64 -14.46 -19.14 1.14
C ARG A 64 -13.60 -18.11 0.38
N ARG A 65 -14.13 -17.26 -0.49
CA ARG A 65 -13.30 -16.17 -1.05
C ARG A 65 -13.01 -15.11 0.01
N GLN A 66 -11.77 -14.62 0.04
CA GLN A 66 -11.38 -13.52 0.92
C GLN A 66 -12.31 -12.30 0.73
N ALA A 67 -12.77 -11.75 1.84
CA ALA A 67 -13.64 -10.56 1.85
C ALA A 67 -12.91 -9.33 1.29
N ARG A 68 -11.60 -9.28 1.49
CA ARG A 68 -10.72 -8.15 1.18
C ARG A 68 -10.63 -7.90 -0.34
N ARG A 69 -10.88 -6.66 -0.75
CA ARG A 69 -10.76 -6.15 -2.13
C ARG A 69 -9.46 -5.36 -2.28
N TRP A 70 -9.08 -5.11 -3.54
CA TRP A 70 -7.99 -4.19 -3.87
C TRP A 70 -8.24 -2.78 -3.32
N THR A 71 -9.47 -2.27 -3.46
CA THR A 71 -9.92 -1.01 -2.84
C THR A 71 -9.79 -0.97 -1.33
N ASP A 72 -9.86 -2.09 -0.62
CA ASP A 72 -9.82 -2.06 0.84
C ASP A 72 -8.42 -1.65 1.34
N ASN A 73 -7.36 -2.02 0.61
CA ASN A 73 -6.00 -1.58 0.94
C ASN A 73 -5.78 -0.09 0.69
N THR A 74 -6.43 0.48 -0.32
CA THR A 74 -6.34 1.93 -0.60
C THR A 74 -7.19 2.73 0.37
N LYS A 75 -8.36 2.21 0.76
CA LYS A 75 -9.23 2.79 1.78
C LYS A 75 -8.59 2.81 3.17
N ILE A 76 -7.76 1.81 3.52
CA ILE A 76 -7.00 1.84 4.79
C ILE A 76 -6.07 3.05 4.85
N ILE A 77 -5.51 3.48 3.71
CA ILE A 77 -4.57 4.61 3.65
C ILE A 77 -5.33 5.94 3.49
N GLY A 78 -6.24 6.04 2.53
CA GLY A 78 -6.90 7.29 2.16
C GLY A 78 -8.29 7.53 2.74
N GLY A 79 -8.84 6.56 3.48
CA GLY A 79 -10.21 6.59 4.00
C GLY A 79 -11.28 6.52 2.90
N THR A 80 -12.47 7.03 3.19
CA THR A 80 -13.61 7.04 2.24
C THR A 80 -13.31 7.89 1.00
N ILE A 81 -12.51 8.94 1.15
CA ILE A 81 -12.16 9.92 0.10
C ILE A 81 -10.83 9.55 -0.60
N TRP A 82 -10.42 8.28 -0.52
CA TRP A 82 -9.13 7.81 -1.04
C TRP A 82 -8.89 8.18 -2.51
N SER A 83 -9.92 8.15 -3.36
CA SER A 83 -9.77 8.45 -4.79
C SER A 83 -9.39 9.90 -5.05
N ARG A 84 -9.91 10.86 -4.27
CA ARG A 84 -9.50 12.27 -4.40
C ARG A 84 -8.10 12.49 -3.81
N LYS A 85 -7.81 11.88 -2.65
CA LYS A 85 -6.50 12.01 -1.99
C LYS A 85 -5.37 11.38 -2.80
N ALA A 86 -5.62 10.23 -3.42
CA ALA A 86 -4.62 9.50 -4.21
C ALA A 86 -4.06 10.34 -5.36
N THR A 87 -4.84 11.29 -5.91
CA THR A 87 -4.40 12.21 -6.96
C THR A 87 -3.16 13.01 -6.57
N ASN A 88 -3.01 13.37 -5.29
CA ASN A 88 -1.85 14.14 -4.80
C ASN A 88 -0.59 13.26 -4.64
N ARG A 89 -0.72 11.93 -4.63
CA ARG A 89 0.38 10.93 -4.47
C ARG A 89 1.24 11.06 -3.20
N GLU A 90 1.02 12.10 -2.42
CA GLU A 90 1.58 12.30 -1.09
C GLU A 90 0.70 11.53 -0.08
N GLU A 91 1.37 10.78 0.81
CA GLU A 91 0.73 10.07 1.93
C GLU A 91 0.49 11.03 3.09
#